data_AF-Q17AV6-F1
#
_entry.id   AF-Q17AV6-F1
#
_cell.length_a   1.000
_cell.length_b   1.000
_cell.length_c   1.000
_cell.angle_alpha   90.00
_cell.angle_beta   90.00
_cell.angle_gamma   90.00
#
_symmetry.space_group_name_H-M   'P 1'
#
loop_
_entity.id
_entity.type
_entity.pdbx_description
1 polymer ?
#
loop_
_entity_poly.entity_id
_entity_poly.type
_entity_poly.pdbx_seq_one_letter_code
_entity_poly.pdbx_strand_id
1 'polypeptide(L)'
;MSEAFITFPIAQGVQQHIALENPSKARIDVRYFNFAGRYSHSKYFAKDDGNFGVCHSDDLIYLFRAAGLFPDFELDSAEYAMAEKLVEDYVRFAYDGLKTNNCQDSSCSILEYSNSKDSDKSYKLNSIEGFDEAMVKFWTEFYTC
;
A
#
# COMPACT_ATOMS: atom_id res chain seq x y z
N MET A 1 7.73 12.06 8.12
CA MET A 1 7.77 12.43 6.68
C MET A 1 6.68 11.73 5.89
N SER A 2 6.45 10.42 6.06
CA SER A 2 5.40 9.67 5.34
C SER A 2 4.02 10.34 5.41
N GLU A 3 3.63 10.79 6.60
CA GLU A 3 2.39 11.54 6.81
C GLU A 3 2.25 12.74 5.88
N ALA A 4 3.25 13.65 5.88
CA ALA A 4 3.21 14.90 5.12
C ALA A 4 3.18 14.68 3.60
N PHE A 5 3.93 13.71 3.10
CA PHE A 5 4.19 13.56 1.66
C PHE A 5 3.31 12.50 0.98
N ILE A 6 2.80 11.52 1.72
CA ILE A 6 2.11 10.35 1.15
C ILE A 6 0.75 10.16 1.81
N THR A 7 0.70 9.89 3.12
CA THR A 7 -0.54 9.48 3.80
C THR A 7 -1.60 10.57 3.76
N PHE A 8 -1.26 11.80 4.17
CA PHE A 8 -2.22 12.90 4.23
C PHE A 8 -2.73 13.31 2.85
N PRO A 9 -1.89 13.51 1.82
CA PRO A 9 -2.39 13.80 0.47
C PRO A 9 -3.29 12.70 -0.09
N ILE A 10 -2.98 11.41 0.17
CA ILE A 10 -3.86 10.30 -0.24
C ILE A 10 -5.21 10.38 0.48
N ALA A 11 -5.20 10.56 1.80
CA ALA A 11 -6.42 10.67 2.59
C ALA A 11 -7.31 11.84 2.11
N GLN A 12 -6.71 13.01 1.88
CA GLN A 12 -7.43 14.16 1.31
C GLN A 12 -7.99 13.86 -0.08
N GLY A 13 -7.22 13.24 -0.97
CA GLY A 13 -7.68 12.89 -2.32
C GLY A 13 -8.88 11.94 -2.29
N VAL A 14 -8.86 10.94 -1.39
CA VAL A 14 -9.98 10.02 -1.18
C VAL A 14 -11.21 10.78 -0.66
N GLN A 15 -11.05 11.64 0.35
CA GLN A 15 -12.16 12.45 0.89
C GLN A 15 -12.77 13.38 -0.17
N GLN A 16 -11.92 14.06 -0.97
CA GLN A 16 -12.37 14.92 -2.05
C GLN A 16 -13.16 14.14 -3.11
N HIS A 17 -12.69 12.96 -3.49
CA HIS A 17 -13.37 12.13 -4.47
C HIS A 17 -14.73 11.64 -3.98
N ILE A 18 -14.81 11.21 -2.72
CA ILE A 18 -16.08 10.78 -2.09
C ILE A 18 -17.08 11.94 -2.01
N ALA A 19 -16.60 13.17 -1.82
CA ALA A 19 -17.44 14.37 -1.72
C ALA A 19 -18.01 14.88 -3.06
N LEU A 20 -17.55 14.36 -4.21
CA LEU A 20 -18.09 14.73 -5.53
C LEU A 20 -19.56 14.29 -5.66
N GLU A 21 -20.39 15.04 -6.40
CA GLU A 21 -21.84 14.78 -6.55
C GLU A 21 -22.21 13.41 -7.18
N ASN A 22 -21.22 12.66 -7.71
CA ASN A 22 -21.42 11.33 -8.29
C ASN A 22 -20.21 10.40 -8.01
N PRO A 23 -19.92 10.07 -6.74
CA PRO A 23 -18.75 9.24 -6.40
C PRO A 23 -18.93 7.80 -6.90
N SER A 24 -20.17 7.37 -7.17
CA SER A 24 -20.51 6.04 -7.67
C SER A 24 -20.02 5.74 -9.10
N LYS A 25 -19.66 6.76 -9.89
CA LYS A 25 -19.17 6.58 -11.28
C LYS A 25 -17.71 6.11 -11.34
N ALA A 26 -16.93 6.33 -10.29
CA ALA A 26 -15.54 5.91 -10.21
C ALA A 26 -15.26 5.38 -8.80
N ARG A 27 -15.20 4.06 -8.67
CA ARG A 27 -14.91 3.41 -7.38
C ARG A 27 -13.46 3.67 -6.99
N ILE A 28 -13.21 3.77 -5.69
CA ILE A 28 -11.86 3.85 -5.12
C ILE A 28 -11.60 2.60 -4.30
N ASP A 29 -10.37 2.10 -4.43
CA ASP A 29 -9.78 1.08 -3.59
C ASP A 29 -8.45 1.63 -3.05
N VAL A 30 -8.23 1.50 -1.75
CA VAL A 30 -7.02 1.98 -1.09
C VAL A 30 -6.31 0.77 -0.51
N ARG A 31 -5.00 0.68 -0.77
CA ARG A 31 -4.18 -0.43 -0.34
C ARG A 31 -2.98 0.06 0.43
N TYR A 32 -2.62 -0.68 1.48
CA TYR A 32 -1.46 -0.39 2.31
C TYR A 32 -0.46 -1.54 2.20
N PHE A 33 0.70 -1.27 1.62
CA PHE A 33 1.75 -2.27 1.50
C PHE A 33 2.65 -2.21 2.74
N ASN A 34 2.58 -3.26 3.57
CA ASN A 34 3.29 -3.39 4.83
C ASN A 34 3.95 -4.79 4.96
N PHE A 35 4.27 -5.40 3.83
CA PHE A 35 5.03 -6.65 3.79
C PHE A 35 6.52 -6.33 3.74
N ALA A 36 7.25 -6.73 4.77
CA ALA A 36 8.70 -6.61 4.87
C ALA A 36 9.37 -7.91 4.38
N GLY A 37 9.99 -7.86 3.21
CA GLY A 37 10.85 -8.94 2.71
C GLY A 37 12.33 -8.70 3.03
N ARG A 38 13.20 -9.56 2.50
CA ARG A 38 14.66 -9.47 2.70
C ARG A 38 15.31 -8.27 2.00
N TYR A 39 14.63 -7.67 1.03
CA TYR A 39 15.16 -6.60 0.20
C TYR A 39 14.39 -5.30 0.44
N SER A 40 15.11 -4.19 0.44
CA SER A 40 14.54 -2.85 0.58
C SER A 40 15.37 -1.83 -0.21
N HIS A 41 14.70 -0.85 -0.80
CA HIS A 41 15.33 0.30 -1.45
C HIS A 41 16.03 1.22 -0.46
N SER A 42 15.70 1.13 0.84
CA SER A 42 16.39 1.88 1.89
C SER A 42 17.90 1.67 1.86
N LYS A 43 18.37 0.46 1.52
CA LYS A 43 19.79 0.15 1.30
C LYS A 43 20.47 1.11 0.31
N TYR A 44 19.77 1.54 -0.73
CA TYR A 44 20.30 2.46 -1.75
C TYR A 44 20.09 3.93 -1.39
N PHE A 45 18.96 4.26 -0.77
CA PHE A 45 18.63 5.65 -0.40
C PHE A 45 19.41 6.13 0.84
N ALA A 46 19.47 5.30 1.88
CA ALA A 46 20.18 5.60 3.13
C ALA A 46 21.67 5.23 3.07
N LYS A 47 22.09 4.41 2.09
CA LYS A 47 23.45 3.84 1.99
C LYS A 47 23.88 3.12 3.28
N ASP A 48 22.92 2.49 3.93
CA ASP A 48 23.06 1.77 5.18
C ASP A 48 22.19 0.50 5.14
N ASP A 49 22.61 -0.54 5.86
CA ASP A 49 21.88 -1.81 5.98
C ASP A 49 20.92 -1.80 7.19
N GLY A 50 20.62 -0.62 7.74
CA GLY A 50 19.66 -0.43 8.81
C GLY A 50 18.25 -0.91 8.45
N ASN A 51 17.52 -1.36 9.47
CA ASN A 51 16.11 -1.72 9.31
C ASN A 51 15.23 -0.48 9.52
N PHE A 52 14.71 0.06 8.42
CA PHE A 52 13.80 1.21 8.41
C PHE A 52 12.33 0.82 8.25
N GLY A 53 12.01 -0.48 8.34
CA GLY A 53 10.71 -1.02 7.97
C GLY A 53 10.48 -0.97 6.45
N VAL A 54 9.20 -1.04 6.05
CA VAL A 54 8.81 -0.94 4.64
C VAL A 54 8.94 0.50 4.18
N CYS A 55 9.85 0.73 3.23
CA CYS A 55 10.17 2.06 2.73
C CYS A 55 9.47 2.35 1.40
N HIS A 56 9.51 3.62 1.00
CA HIS A 56 8.99 4.03 -0.30
C HIS A 56 9.67 3.23 -1.43
N SER A 57 8.85 2.75 -2.38
CA SER A 57 9.24 1.89 -3.51
C SER A 57 9.51 0.42 -3.19
N ASP A 58 9.43 -0.03 -1.93
CA ASP A 58 9.65 -1.45 -1.61
C ASP A 58 8.58 -2.37 -2.22
N ASP A 59 7.37 -1.86 -2.42
CA ASP A 59 6.29 -2.53 -3.15
C ASP A 59 6.65 -2.83 -4.62
N LEU A 60 7.46 -1.96 -5.25
CA LEU A 60 7.86 -2.13 -6.65
C LEU A 60 8.76 -3.35 -6.87
N ILE A 61 9.49 -3.80 -5.85
CA ILE A 61 10.33 -5.00 -5.91
C ILE A 61 9.47 -6.24 -6.22
N TYR A 62 8.21 -6.23 -5.80
CA TYR A 62 7.25 -7.33 -5.98
C TYR A 62 6.39 -7.19 -7.24
N LEU A 63 6.44 -6.04 -7.93
CA LEU A 63 5.72 -5.79 -9.18
C LEU A 63 6.62 -5.90 -10.41
N PHE A 64 7.87 -5.47 -10.30
CA PHE A 64 8.78 -5.35 -11.42
C PHE A 64 10.12 -6.03 -11.12
N ARG A 65 10.59 -6.84 -12.07
CA ARG A 65 11.92 -7.44 -12.00
C ARG A 65 12.99 -6.36 -12.15
N ALA A 66 13.77 -6.13 -11.10
CA ALA A 66 14.86 -5.16 -11.07
C ALA A 66 16.22 -5.85 -10.86
N ALA A 67 16.61 -6.72 -11.80
CA ALA A 67 17.78 -7.61 -11.66
C ALA A 67 19.14 -6.90 -11.44
N GLY A 68 19.24 -5.60 -11.74
CA GLY A 68 20.42 -4.79 -11.44
C GLY A 68 20.54 -4.36 -9.97
N LEU A 69 19.45 -4.47 -9.21
CA LEU A 69 19.37 -4.08 -7.79
C LEU A 69 19.15 -5.31 -6.90
N PHE A 70 18.19 -6.16 -7.26
CA PHE A 70 17.78 -7.29 -6.45
C PHE A 70 17.89 -8.60 -7.23
N PRO A 71 18.26 -9.72 -6.58
CA PRO A 71 18.25 -11.02 -7.23
C PRO A 71 16.81 -11.46 -7.53
N ASP A 72 16.67 -12.42 -8.44
CA ASP A 72 15.39 -13.10 -8.64
C ASP A 72 14.98 -13.86 -7.37
N PHE A 73 13.68 -13.95 -7.11
CA PHE A 73 13.16 -14.65 -5.94
C PHE A 73 13.13 -16.16 -6.16
N GLU A 74 13.55 -16.91 -5.14
CA GLU A 74 13.37 -18.36 -5.10
C GLU A 74 11.87 -18.71 -5.03
N LEU A 75 11.45 -19.77 -5.73
CA LEU A 75 10.02 -20.11 -5.89
C LEU A 75 9.31 -20.41 -4.56
N ASP A 76 10.05 -20.87 -3.55
CA ASP A 76 9.54 -21.18 -2.20
C ASP A 76 9.68 -20.01 -1.22
N SER A 77 10.12 -18.84 -1.70
CA SER A 77 10.37 -17.68 -0.84
C SER A 77 9.09 -16.89 -0.53
N ALA A 78 9.11 -16.23 0.63
CA ALA A 78 8.06 -15.31 1.03
C ALA A 78 7.87 -14.16 0.01
N GLU A 79 8.97 -13.71 -0.59
CA GLU A 79 8.95 -12.66 -1.61
C GLU A 79 8.29 -13.12 -2.91
N TYR A 80 8.54 -14.36 -3.35
CA TYR A 80 7.88 -14.92 -4.53
C TYR A 80 6.37 -15.01 -4.32
N ALA A 81 5.94 -15.51 -3.16
CA ALA A 81 4.51 -15.59 -2.83
C ALA A 81 3.83 -14.21 -2.77
N MET A 82 4.50 -13.20 -2.22
CA MET A 82 4.00 -11.82 -2.23
C MET A 82 3.96 -11.22 -3.64
N ALA A 83 4.99 -11.45 -4.45
CA ALA A 83 5.05 -10.97 -5.83
C ALA A 83 3.91 -11.57 -6.67
N GLU A 84 3.71 -12.89 -6.59
CA GLU A 84 2.59 -13.57 -7.25
C GLU A 84 1.26 -12.94 -6.85
N LYS A 85 1.06 -12.70 -5.54
CA LYS A 85 -0.19 -12.12 -5.06
C LYS A 85 -0.40 -10.68 -5.52
N LEU A 86 0.62 -9.84 -5.38
CA LEU A 86 0.51 -8.42 -5.71
C LEU A 86 0.28 -8.24 -7.22
N VAL A 87 1.01 -8.98 -8.06
CA VAL A 87 0.80 -9.00 -9.51
C VAL A 87 -0.60 -9.50 -9.84
N GLU A 88 -1.06 -10.60 -9.23
CA GLU A 88 -2.41 -11.11 -9.41
C GLU A 88 -3.47 -10.04 -9.12
N ASP A 89 -3.35 -9.31 -8.01
CA ASP A 89 -4.35 -8.30 -7.65
C ASP A 89 -4.35 -7.09 -8.59
N TYR A 90 -3.18 -6.65 -9.08
CA TYR A 90 -3.09 -5.59 -10.08
C TYR A 90 -3.64 -6.04 -11.44
N VAL A 91 -3.35 -7.27 -11.86
CA VAL A 91 -3.89 -7.86 -13.09
C VAL A 91 -5.41 -7.99 -13.00
N ARG A 92 -5.94 -8.52 -11.90
CA ARG A 92 -7.39 -8.62 -11.68
C ARG A 92 -8.06 -7.25 -11.72
N PHE A 93 -7.48 -6.24 -11.08
CA PHE A 93 -8.00 -4.87 -11.16
C PHE A 93 -7.99 -4.35 -12.61
N ALA A 94 -6.92 -4.60 -13.38
CA ALA A 94 -6.84 -4.15 -14.77
C ALA A 94 -7.87 -4.82 -15.70
N TYR A 95 -8.15 -6.10 -15.50
CA TYR A 95 -9.12 -6.85 -16.31
C TYR A 95 -10.58 -6.61 -15.91
N ASP A 96 -10.85 -6.68 -14.60
CA ASP A 96 -12.23 -6.70 -14.09
C ASP A 96 -12.69 -5.33 -13.56
N GLY A 97 -11.77 -4.40 -13.31
CA GLY A 97 -12.02 -3.20 -12.53
C GLY A 97 -12.36 -3.50 -11.06
N LEU A 98 -12.85 -2.49 -10.35
CA LEU A 98 -13.33 -2.66 -8.97
C LEU A 98 -14.76 -3.17 -8.96
N LYS A 99 -15.00 -4.31 -8.31
CA LYS A 99 -16.34 -4.89 -8.15
C LYS A 99 -17.08 -4.35 -6.93
N THR A 100 -16.35 -3.94 -5.90
CA THR A 100 -16.86 -3.36 -4.65
C THR A 100 -16.48 -1.90 -4.54
N ASN A 101 -17.24 -1.14 -3.75
CA ASN A 101 -16.86 0.20 -3.37
C ASN A 101 -16.36 0.16 -1.93
N ASN A 102 -15.04 0.13 -1.76
CA ASN A 102 -14.43 -0.06 -0.43
C ASN A 102 -14.39 1.27 0.37
N CYS A 103 -14.64 2.40 -0.29
CA CYS A 103 -14.67 3.72 0.34
C CYS A 103 -15.99 4.43 0.03
N GLN A 104 -16.84 4.58 1.05
CA GLN A 104 -18.18 5.18 0.98
C GLN A 104 -18.49 6.01 2.23
N ASP A 105 -19.24 7.10 2.03
CA ASP A 105 -19.92 7.86 3.08
C ASP A 105 -19.03 8.13 4.31
N SER A 106 -17.82 8.64 4.06
CA SER A 106 -16.73 8.96 5.02
C SER A 106 -15.89 7.80 5.58
N SER A 107 -16.22 6.55 5.26
CA SER A 107 -15.44 5.37 5.67
C SER A 107 -14.69 4.74 4.49
N CYS A 108 -13.52 4.15 4.74
CA CYS A 108 -12.72 3.49 3.71
C CYS A 108 -12.06 2.25 4.32
N SER A 109 -12.39 1.08 3.79
CA SER A 109 -11.70 -0.17 4.11
C SER A 109 -10.42 -0.24 3.28
N ILE A 110 -9.29 -0.19 3.97
CA ILE A 110 -7.97 -0.26 3.35
C ILE A 110 -7.47 -1.70 3.42
N LEU A 111 -7.06 -2.26 2.28
CA LEU A 111 -6.49 -3.60 2.22
C LEU A 111 -4.99 -3.55 2.53
N GLU A 112 -4.58 -4.13 3.64
CA GLU A 112 -3.19 -4.21 4.06
C GLU A 112 -2.54 -5.53 3.63
N TYR A 113 -1.42 -5.45 2.93
CA TYR A 113 -0.49 -6.57 2.72
C TYR A 113 0.50 -6.60 3.88
N SER A 114 0.56 -7.68 4.66
CA SER A 114 1.46 -7.78 5.82
C SER A 114 2.12 -9.14 5.92
N ASN A 115 3.25 -9.24 6.61
CA ASN A 115 3.85 -10.53 6.96
C ASN A 115 2.89 -11.33 7.83
N SER A 116 2.79 -12.63 7.54
CA SER A 116 2.02 -13.56 8.36
C SER A 116 2.89 -14.15 9.47
N LYS A 117 2.26 -14.49 10.61
CA LYS A 117 2.89 -15.20 11.73
C LYS A 117 2.71 -16.72 11.62
N ASP A 118 1.88 -17.17 10.69
CA ASP A 118 1.66 -18.57 10.37
C ASP A 118 2.85 -19.10 9.57
N SER A 119 3.38 -20.26 9.96
CA SER A 119 4.50 -20.89 9.24
C SER A 119 4.11 -21.33 7.82
N ASP A 120 2.82 -21.58 7.59
CA ASP A 120 2.33 -22.16 6.33
C ASP A 120 1.97 -21.07 5.30
N LYS A 121 1.93 -19.80 5.72
CA LYS A 121 1.64 -18.65 4.86
C LYS A 121 2.61 -17.52 5.12
N SER A 122 3.31 -17.08 4.08
CA SER A 122 4.30 -16.01 4.20
C SER A 122 3.70 -14.61 4.39
N TYR A 123 2.48 -14.40 3.89
CA TYR A 123 1.77 -13.12 3.99
C TYR A 123 0.31 -13.31 4.41
N LYS A 124 -0.31 -12.22 4.86
CA LYS A 124 -1.75 -12.13 5.09
C LYS A 124 -2.30 -10.79 4.61
N LEU A 125 -3.57 -10.81 4.21
CA LEU A 125 -4.32 -9.61 3.85
C LEU A 125 -5.23 -9.23 5.02
N ASN A 126 -5.12 -8.00 5.51
CA ASN A 126 -5.99 -7.48 6.56
C ASN A 126 -6.86 -6.35 5.99
N SER A 127 -8.07 -6.19 6.52
CA SER A 127 -8.85 -4.95 6.31
C SER A 127 -8.58 -4.04 7.50
N ILE A 128 -7.99 -2.88 7.27
CA ILE A 128 -7.85 -1.81 8.26
C ILE A 128 -8.90 -0.73 7.97
N GLU A 129 -9.45 -0.14 9.02
CA GLU A 129 -10.51 0.87 8.89
C GLU A 129 -9.91 2.28 8.89
N GLY A 130 -10.17 3.01 7.81
CA GLY A 130 -9.92 4.45 7.73
C GLY A 130 -8.45 4.86 7.71
N PHE A 131 -8.25 6.17 7.66
CA PHE A 131 -6.95 6.82 7.86
C PHE A 131 -6.82 7.28 9.31
N ASP A 132 -5.61 7.62 9.75
CA ASP A 132 -5.39 8.24 11.06
C ASP A 132 -6.07 9.62 11.11
N GLU A 133 -7.26 9.68 11.71
CA GLU A 133 -8.08 10.89 11.77
C GLU A 133 -7.39 12.03 12.54
N ALA A 134 -6.59 11.71 13.56
CA ALA A 134 -5.87 12.70 14.33
C ALA A 134 -4.79 13.36 13.46
N MET A 135 -4.09 12.57 12.64
CA MET A 135 -3.11 13.09 11.69
C MET A 135 -3.75 13.86 10.54
N VAL A 136 -4.86 13.36 9.98
CA VAL A 136 -5.60 14.09 8.93
C VAL A 136 -6.08 15.45 9.45
N LYS A 137 -6.60 15.50 10.67
CA LYS A 137 -7.01 16.75 11.32
C LYS A 137 -5.82 17.69 11.50
N PHE A 138 -4.72 17.21 12.09
CA PHE A 138 -3.51 18.01 12.31
C PHE A 138 -3.00 18.67 11.02
N TRP A 139 -2.86 17.90 9.94
CA TRP A 139 -2.36 18.41 8.67
C TRP A 139 -3.37 19.34 7.98
N THR A 140 -4.68 19.07 8.10
CA THR A 140 -5.70 19.98 7.60
C THR A 140 -5.59 21.34 8.28
N GLU A 141 -5.48 21.37 9.60
CA GLU A 141 -5.30 22.61 10.37
C GLU A 141 -4.02 23.35 9.96
N PHE A 142 -2.92 22.62 9.79
CA PHE A 142 -1.63 23.16 9.35
C PHE A 142 -1.72 23.92 8.01
N TYR A 143 -2.49 23.44 7.04
CA TYR A 143 -2.65 24.08 5.72
C TYR A 143 -3.75 25.15 5.65
N THR A 144 -4.49 25.39 6.74
CA THR A 144 -5.55 26.42 6.79
C THR A 144 -5.12 27.74 7.45
N CYS A 145 -3.85 27.83 7.88
CA CYS A 145 -3.23 29.02 8.47
C CYS A 145 -2.75 30.02 7.41
#